data_AF-A0A7V4P296-F1
#
_entry.id   AF-A0A7V4P296-F1
#
_cell.length_a   1.000
_cell.length_b   1.000
_cell.length_c   1.000
_cell.angle_alpha   90.00
_cell.angle_beta   90.00
_cell.angle_gamma   90.00
#
_symmetry.space_group_name_H-M   'P 1'
#
loop_
_entity.id
_entity.type
_entity.pdbx_description
1 polymer ?
#
loop_
_entity_poly.entity_id
_entity_poly.type
_entity_poly.pdbx_seq_one_letter_code
_entity_poly.pdbx_strand_id
1 'polypeptide(L)'
;MAHRSLAVRAGTLYIAPGAPWENGYNERLNGKRRDELLNAESFADLREATRLGAAWQNEYKHRRPHSSLGYQTPAAFAAYGRERCGTKQAVTGALPPHTHHGLCPWAPASSPPRNEGSRTRNGT
;
A
#
# COMPACT_ATOMS: atom_id res chain seq x y z
N MET A 1 -37.68 17.93 3.26
CA MET A 1 -36.34 17.62 3.81
C MET A 1 -35.46 17.15 2.65
N ALA A 2 -34.56 18.00 2.14
CA ALA A 2 -33.70 17.62 1.01
C ALA A 2 -32.43 16.94 1.52
N HIS A 3 -32.26 15.65 1.22
CA HIS A 3 -31.01 14.93 1.51
C HIS A 3 -29.92 15.41 0.54
N ARG A 4 -29.03 16.29 0.99
CA ARG A 4 -27.78 16.59 0.29
C ARG A 4 -26.84 15.39 0.43
N SER A 5 -26.79 14.54 -0.60
CA SER A 5 -25.74 13.53 -0.71
C SER A 5 -24.43 14.24 -1.05
N LEU A 6 -23.46 14.19 -0.14
CA LEU A 6 -22.11 14.67 -0.38
C LEU A 6 -21.39 13.63 -1.25
N ALA A 7 -21.22 13.91 -2.54
CA ALA A 7 -20.42 13.07 -3.42
C ALA A 7 -18.95 13.12 -2.98
N VAL A 8 -18.42 11.99 -2.52
CA VAL A 8 -16.99 11.81 -2.25
C VAL A 8 -16.28 11.73 -3.61
N ARG A 9 -15.42 12.71 -3.91
CA ARG A 9 -14.50 12.62 -5.06
C ARG A 9 -13.33 11.73 -4.69
N ALA A 10 -13.26 10.53 -5.28
CA ALA A 10 -12.13 9.63 -5.17
C ALA A 10 -11.47 9.46 -6.55
N GLY A 11 -10.14 9.56 -6.61
CA GLY A 11 -9.34 9.26 -7.80
C GLY A 11 -8.55 7.96 -7.61
N THR A 12 -8.18 7.31 -8.71
CA THR A 12 -7.32 6.11 -8.70
C THR A 12 -5.86 6.49 -8.86
N LEU A 13 -4.99 5.88 -8.07
CA LEU A 13 -3.54 5.93 -8.30
C LEU A 13 -3.17 4.83 -9.31
N TYR A 14 -2.41 5.20 -10.34
CA TYR A 14 -1.89 4.24 -11.32
C TYR A 14 -0.64 3.54 -10.75
N ILE A 15 -0.57 2.23 -10.93
CA ILE A 15 0.60 1.41 -10.60
C ILE A 15 1.21 0.95 -11.92
N ALA A 16 2.50 1.22 -12.11
CA ALA A 16 3.19 0.84 -13.33
C ALA A 16 3.33 -0.69 -13.43
N PRO A 17 3.11 -1.31 -14.61
CA PRO A 17 3.39 -2.72 -14.81
C PRO A 17 4.85 -3.04 -14.48
N GLY A 18 5.08 -4.08 -13.68
CA GLY A 18 6.42 -4.45 -13.24
C GLY A 18 6.99 -3.60 -12.08
N ALA A 19 6.19 -2.76 -11.43
CA ALA A 19 6.59 -1.94 -10.29
C ALA A 19 5.95 -2.41 -8.95
N PRO A 20 6.28 -3.61 -8.43
CA PRO A 20 5.68 -4.13 -7.19
C PRO A 20 5.94 -3.23 -5.97
N TRP A 21 7.03 -2.47 -5.97
CA TRP A 21 7.37 -1.55 -4.87
C TRP A 21 6.32 -0.45 -4.64
N GLU A 22 5.49 -0.13 -5.63
CA GLU A 22 4.41 0.87 -5.51
C GLU A 22 3.22 0.35 -4.68
N ASN A 23 3.11 -0.97 -4.49
CA ASN A 23 2.00 -1.61 -3.75
C ASN A 23 2.36 -1.96 -2.28
N GLY A 24 3.51 -1.50 -1.78
CA GLY A 24 4.06 -1.97 -0.51
C GLY A 24 3.14 -1.80 0.71
N TYR A 25 2.26 -0.79 0.73
CA TYR A 25 1.28 -0.62 1.81
C TYR A 25 0.26 -1.77 1.87
N ASN A 26 -0.28 -2.14 0.71
CA ASN A 26 -1.31 -3.17 0.61
C ASN A 26 -0.72 -4.56 0.86
N GLU A 27 0.52 -4.79 0.42
CA GLU A 27 1.27 -6.01 0.69
C GLU A 27 1.49 -6.22 2.19
N ARG A 28 1.97 -5.19 2.90
CA ARG A 28 2.17 -5.25 4.36
C ARG A 28 0.88 -5.52 5.11
N LEU A 29 -0.22 -4.86 4.72
CA LEU A 29 -1.53 -5.08 5.33
C LEU A 29 -2.00 -6.52 5.13
N ASN A 30 -1.90 -7.04 3.91
CA ASN A 30 -2.31 -8.40 3.59
C ASN A 30 -1.44 -9.45 4.28
N GLY A 31 -0.12 -9.23 4.37
CA GLY A 31 0.78 -10.09 5.15
C GLY A 31 0.38 -10.15 6.62
N LYS A 32 0.18 -8.99 7.25
CA LYS A 32 -0.22 -8.90 8.66
C LYS A 32 -1.56 -9.60 8.93
N ARG A 33 -2.55 -9.43 8.05
CA ARG A 33 -3.85 -10.12 8.17
C ARG A 33 -3.72 -11.64 8.04
N ARG A 34 -2.82 -12.11 7.17
CA ARG A 34 -2.56 -13.55 7.04
C ARG A 34 -1.95 -14.10 8.31
N ASP A 35 -0.88 -13.47 8.79
CA ASP A 35 -0.12 -13.97 9.94
C ASP A 35 -0.92 -13.95 11.25
N GLU A 36 -1.80 -12.96 11.43
CA GLU A 36 -2.48 -12.76 12.72
C GLU A 36 -3.91 -13.26 12.79
N LEU A 37 -4.55 -13.52 11.65
CA LEU A 37 -5.94 -13.95 11.62
C LEU A 37 -6.09 -15.21 10.78
N LEU A 38 -5.74 -15.15 9.50
CA LEU A 38 -6.08 -16.26 8.58
C LEU A 38 -5.27 -17.53 8.81
N ASN A 39 -4.02 -17.39 9.26
CA ASN A 39 -3.17 -18.53 9.60
C ASN A 39 -3.31 -18.94 11.08
N ALA A 40 -3.87 -18.07 11.92
CA ALA A 40 -3.99 -18.29 13.36
C ALA A 40 -5.33 -18.93 13.76
N GLU A 41 -6.39 -18.68 13.00
CA GLU A 41 -7.75 -19.12 13.32
C GLU A 41 -8.29 -20.13 12.31
N SER A 42 -9.11 -21.07 12.79
CA SER A 42 -9.95 -21.92 11.94
C SER A 42 -11.39 -21.46 12.05
N PHE A 43 -12.07 -21.24 10.91
CA PHE A 43 -13.45 -20.76 10.89
C PHE A 43 -14.43 -21.92 10.71
N ALA A 44 -15.46 -21.98 11.55
CA ALA A 44 -16.55 -22.94 11.43
C ALA A 44 -17.52 -22.57 10.30
N ASP A 45 -17.77 -21.27 10.09
CA ASP A 45 -18.62 -20.76 9.03
C ASP A 45 -18.23 -19.35 8.54
N LEU A 46 -18.94 -18.86 7.51
CA LEU A 46 -18.70 -17.54 6.93
C LEU A 46 -19.09 -16.39 7.89
N ARG A 47 -20.06 -16.60 8.78
CA ARG A 47 -20.48 -15.57 9.75
C ARG A 47 -19.39 -15.31 10.77
N GLU A 48 -18.77 -16.38 11.26
CA GLU A 48 -17.62 -16.32 12.15
C GLU A 48 -16.43 -15.64 11.48
N ALA A 49 -16.08 -16.06 10.25
CA ALA A 49 -15.01 -15.42 9.48
C ALA A 49 -15.26 -13.92 9.29
N THR A 50 -16.51 -13.53 9.02
CA THR A 50 -16.90 -12.11 8.89
C THR A 50 -16.74 -11.36 10.20
N ARG A 51 -17.20 -11.94 11.32
CA ARG A 51 -17.10 -11.34 12.66
C ARG A 51 -15.64 -11.16 13.09
N LEU A 52 -14.82 -12.19 12.95
CA LEU A 52 -13.40 -12.13 13.32
C LEU A 52 -12.62 -11.19 12.40
N GLY A 53 -12.94 -11.18 11.11
CA GLY A 53 -12.39 -10.21 10.16
C GLY A 53 -12.72 -8.77 10.53
N ALA A 54 -13.96 -8.49 10.93
CA ALA A 54 -14.36 -7.16 11.40
C ALA A 54 -13.68 -6.77 12.71
N ALA A 55 -13.57 -7.71 13.66
CA ALA A 55 -12.87 -7.50 14.92
C ALA A 55 -11.38 -7.18 14.71
N TRP A 56 -10.69 -7.96 13.87
CA TRP A 56 -9.30 -7.71 13.51
C TRP A 56 -9.11 -6.35 12.83
N GLN A 57 -10.00 -5.98 11.89
CA GLN A 57 -9.95 -4.66 11.26
C GLN A 57 -10.13 -3.53 12.26
N ASN A 58 -11.04 -3.67 13.22
CA ASN A 58 -11.27 -2.68 14.26
C ASN A 58 -10.02 -2.53 15.15
N GLU A 59 -9.43 -3.64 15.57
CA GLU A 59 -8.20 -3.65 16.36
C GLU A 59 -7.06 -2.93 15.63
N TYR A 60 -6.82 -3.31 14.36
CA TYR A 60 -5.79 -2.69 13.53
C TYR A 60 -6.01 -1.19 13.34
N LYS A 61 -7.24 -0.76 13.04
CA LYS A 61 -7.54 0.65 12.71
C LYS A 61 -7.65 1.57 13.93
N HIS A 62 -8.11 1.05 15.08
CA HIS A 62 -8.50 1.90 16.20
C HIS A 62 -7.68 1.69 17.47
N ARG A 63 -6.99 0.56 17.61
CA ARG A 63 -6.27 0.22 18.85
C ARG A 63 -4.77 0.12 18.68
N ARG A 64 -4.29 -0.31 17.50
CA ARG A 64 -2.86 -0.53 17.28
C ARG A 64 -2.11 0.76 16.93
N PRO A 65 -1.11 1.18 17.74
CA PRO A 65 -0.23 2.28 17.39
C PRO A 65 0.81 1.84 16.35
N HIS A 66 1.07 2.69 15.35
CA HIS A 66 2.08 2.44 14.32
C HIS A 66 3.21 3.47 14.40
N SER A 67 4.45 3.02 14.44
CA SER A 67 5.64 3.89 14.49
C SER A 67 5.73 4.84 13.30
N SER A 68 5.34 4.40 12.10
CA SER A 68 5.28 5.24 10.89
C SER A 68 4.24 6.36 10.96
N LEU A 69 3.30 6.27 11.90
CA LEU A 69 2.27 7.27 12.17
C LEU A 69 2.56 8.05 13.47
N GLY A 70 3.80 8.04 13.95
CA GLY A 70 4.17 8.68 15.22
C GLY A 70 3.50 8.02 16.42
N TYR A 71 3.37 6.69 16.40
CA TYR A 71 2.68 5.89 17.42
C TYR A 71 1.18 6.18 17.56
N GLN A 72 0.56 6.79 16.55
CA GLN A 72 -0.89 6.93 16.47
C GLN A 72 -1.54 5.72 15.81
N THR A 73 -2.83 5.54 16.07
CA THR A 73 -3.65 4.56 15.34
C THR A 73 -4.04 5.12 13.97
N PRO A 74 -4.32 4.28 12.97
CA PRO A 74 -4.69 4.76 11.64
C PRO A 74 -5.93 5.67 11.66
N ALA A 75 -6.91 5.37 12.50
CA ALA A 75 -8.09 6.21 12.66
C ALA A 75 -7.78 7.59 13.25
N ALA A 76 -6.92 7.65 14.28
CA ALA A 76 -6.49 8.91 14.88
C ALA A 76 -5.72 9.78 13.87
N PHE A 77 -4.79 9.17 13.13
CA PHE A 77 -4.03 9.85 12.09
C PHE A 77 -4.94 10.40 10.97
N ALA A 78 -5.94 9.62 10.55
CA ALA A 78 -6.91 10.07 9.55
C ALA A 78 -7.80 11.22 10.06
N ALA A 79 -8.18 11.23 11.34
CA ALA A 79 -8.93 12.32 11.95
C ALA A 79 -8.09 13.61 11.98
N TYR A 80 -6.84 13.52 12.42
CA TYR A 80 -5.89 14.63 12.43
C TYR A 80 -5.66 15.24 11.04
N GLY A 81 -5.57 14.41 10.00
CA GLY A 81 -5.49 14.88 8.62
C GLY A 81 -6.74 15.63 8.13
N ARG A 82 -7.94 15.24 8.59
CA ARG A 82 -9.19 15.95 8.26
C ARG A 82 -9.27 17.32 8.94
N GLU A 83 -8.85 17.40 10.19
CA GLU A 83 -8.80 18.66 10.95
C GLU A 83 -7.86 19.67 10.29
N ARG A 84 -6.72 19.21 9.75
CA ARG A 84 -5.82 20.05 8.95
C ARG A 84 -6.32 20.35 7.53
N CYS A 85 -7.09 19.47 6.89
CA CYS A 85 -7.63 19.77 5.56
C CYS A 85 -8.70 20.88 5.58
N GLY A 86 -9.29 21.18 6.76
CA GLY A 86 -10.12 22.37 6.99
C GLY A 86 -9.35 23.69 7.08
N THR A 87 -8.03 23.64 7.29
CA THR A 87 -7.14 24.80 7.31
C THR A 87 -6.07 24.63 6.23
N LYS A 88 -6.24 25.28 5.08
CA LYS A 88 -5.25 25.23 3.99
C LYS A 88 -3.83 25.46 4.53
N GLN A 89 -3.06 24.39 4.69
CA GLN A 89 -1.61 24.47 4.75
C GLN A 89 -1.11 23.68 3.56
N ALA A 90 -0.70 24.43 2.55
CA ALA A 90 0.17 23.95 1.50
C ALA A 90 1.46 23.48 2.16
N VAL A 91 1.60 22.17 2.34
CA VAL A 91 2.92 21.56 2.45
C VAL A 91 3.20 20.95 1.08
N THR A 92 4.10 21.61 0.36
CA THR A 92 4.78 21.06 -0.80
C THR A 92 5.58 19.86 -0.32
N GLY A 93 4.96 18.68 -0.33
CA GLY A 93 5.63 17.42 -0.06
C GLY A 93 6.45 17.00 -1.26
N ALA A 94 7.55 17.70 -1.54
CA ALA A 94 8.67 17.06 -2.19
C ALA A 94 9.10 15.90 -1.29
N LEU A 95 9.13 14.69 -1.83
CA LEU A 95 9.67 13.51 -1.17
C LEU A 95 11.07 13.89 -0.63
N PRO A 96 11.37 13.69 0.67
CA PRO A 96 12.70 14.01 1.17
C PRO A 96 13.73 13.17 0.41
N PRO A 97 14.82 13.77 -0.13
CA PRO A 97 15.86 13.02 -0.81
C PRO A 97 16.47 12.03 0.18
N HIS A 98 16.36 10.75 -0.13
CA HIS A 98 17.00 9.69 0.63
C HIS A 98 18.51 9.95 0.56
N THR A 99 19.14 10.21 1.71
CA THR A 99 20.59 10.26 1.82
C THR A 99 21.12 8.86 1.51
N HIS A 100 21.68 8.67 0.31
CA HIS A 100 22.35 7.43 -0.06
C HIS A 100 23.65 7.29 0.75
N HIS A 101 23.56 6.65 1.93
CA HIS A 101 24.70 5.99 2.54
C HIS A 101 24.57 4.48 2.31
N GLY A 102 25.40 3.94 1.42
CA GLY A 102 25.71 2.51 1.38
C GLY A 102 24.86 1.66 0.43
N LEU A 103 25.37 1.51 -0.80
CA LEU A 103 25.42 0.29 -1.63
C LEU A 103 24.40 -0.83 -1.32
N CYS A 104 23.42 -1.01 -2.21
CA CYS A 104 22.64 -2.25 -2.32
C CYS A 104 23.55 -3.39 -2.87
N PRO A 105 23.70 -4.53 -2.17
CA PRO A 105 24.55 -5.63 -2.63
C PRO A 105 23.88 -6.58 -3.64
N TRP A 106 22.67 -6.27 -4.13
CA TRP A 106 22.01 -7.11 -5.13
C TRP A 106 21.44 -6.25 -6.27
N ALA A 107 22.28 -6.03 -7.29
CA ALA A 107 21.83 -5.62 -8.60
C ALA A 107 22.37 -6.67 -9.58
N PRO A 108 21.53 -7.55 -10.16
CA PRO A 108 22.01 -8.39 -11.24
C PRO A 108 22.32 -7.50 -12.45
N ALA A 109 23.49 -7.76 -13.03
CA ALA A 109 24.08 -7.02 -14.13
C ALA A 109 23.11 -6.83 -15.31
N SER A 110 23.22 -5.67 -15.92
CA SER A 110 22.57 -5.21 -17.15
C SER A 110 22.40 -6.32 -18.19
N SER A 111 21.17 -6.60 -18.61
CA SER A 111 20.93 -7.33 -19.85
C SER A 111 21.28 -6.42 -21.04
N PRO A 112 22.06 -6.86 -22.03
CA PRO A 112 22.34 -6.07 -23.22
C PRO A 112 21.09 -5.93 -24.10
N PRO A 113 20.98 -4.87 -24.93
CA PRO A 113 19.82 -4.66 -25.78
C PRO A 113 19.69 -5.76 -26.82
N ARG A 114 18.49 -6.32 -26.92
CA ARG A 114 18.08 -7.27 -27.97
C ARG A 114 18.14 -6.52 -29.30
N ASN A 115 19.12 -6.85 -30.15
CA ASN A 115 19.06 -6.43 -31.54
C ASN A 115 18.04 -7.32 -32.26
N GLU A 116 17.11 -6.69 -32.96
CA GLU A 116 16.24 -7.31 -33.95
C GLU A 116 16.89 -7.00 -35.30
N GLY A 117 17.50 -8.01 -35.92
CA GLY A 117 18.25 -7.81 -37.16
C GLY A 117 18.44 -9.10 -37.93
N SER A 118 17.67 -9.23 -39.01
CA SER A 118 18.08 -9.88 -40.26
C SER A 118 18.21 -11.41 -40.28
N ARG A 119 17.05 -12.03 -40.57
CA ARG A 119 16.90 -13.22 -41.40
C ARG A 119 17.95 -13.27 -42.53
N THR A 120 18.91 -14.19 -42.44
CA THR A 120 19.48 -14.86 -43.62
C THR A 120 19.44 -16.37 -43.41
N ARG A 121 18.93 -17.05 -44.42
CA ARG A 121 18.72 -18.50 -44.48
C ARG A 121 19.65 -19.00 -45.57
N ASN A 122 20.79 -19.55 -45.17
CA ASN A 122 21.70 -20.37 -45.98
C ASN A 122 22.01 -21.58 -45.07
N GLY A 123 21.74 -22.85 -45.38
CA GLY A 123 21.77 -23.55 -46.66
C GLY A 123 23.01 -24.45 -46.68
N THR A 124 22.88 -25.69 -46.24
CA THR A 124 23.52 -26.91 -46.79
C THR A 124 22.72 -28.10 -46.29
#